data_AF-A0A955A491-F1
#
_entry.id   AF-A0A955A491-F1
#
_cell.length_a   1.000
_cell.length_b   1.000
_cell.length_c   1.000
_cell.angle_alpha   90.00
_cell.angle_beta   90.00
_cell.angle_gamma   90.00
#
_symmetry.space_group_name_H-M   'P 1'
#
loop_
_entity.id
_entity.type
_entity.pdbx_description
1 polymer ?
#
loop_
_entity_poly.entity_id
_entity_poly.type
_entity_poly.pdbx_seq_one_letter_code
_entity_poly.pdbx_strand_id
1 'polypeptide(L)'
;MEILELSDDLLAEIRFLNAGRSPGAYTEEPLPVHWGRVSELPDELDALLVTADLQGRATFRDAASIRQQPVKQLLYQVTALPLLGEALPWLLDDVFRQLGACGVELNDRKRVGVILAGDFYTVPDLSKRGGTGDVTGVWTALADEFRWVAGVAGNHDLFRSSSASSSSSAGRSARNEFGRRGNMDRPAANALPANAHYLDGDHVLLDSLTIAGLSGIIGKPSRVHRREHDHYLEDLSRLLDEPCDLLVMHEGPNHQSATGSLQGIEEIRELLELAAPCLIVRGHCHWPTPLITLDNASQVLNVDGRVVLLTR
;
A
#
# COMPACT_ATOMS: atom_id res chain seq x y z
N MET A 1 2.68 -11.29 -15.51
CA MET A 1 3.35 -9.97 -15.46
C MET A 1 4.71 -10.06 -14.78
N GLU A 2 5.76 -9.52 -15.40
CA GLU A 2 7.15 -9.49 -14.91
C GLU A 2 7.71 -8.07 -15.05
N ILE A 3 8.50 -7.58 -14.09
CA ILE A 3 9.30 -6.36 -14.18
C ILE A 3 10.57 -6.69 -14.99
N LEU A 4 10.64 -6.15 -16.20
CA LEU A 4 11.76 -6.31 -17.13
C LEU A 4 12.94 -5.40 -16.78
N GLU A 5 12.63 -4.23 -16.24
CA GLU A 5 13.60 -3.20 -15.89
C GLU A 5 13.11 -2.43 -14.67
N LEU A 6 14.00 -2.14 -13.74
CA LEU A 6 13.79 -1.16 -12.69
C LEU A 6 14.99 -0.23 -12.71
N SER A 7 14.74 1.07 -12.89
CA SER A 7 15.81 2.05 -13.03
C SER A 7 16.67 2.14 -11.76
N ASP A 8 17.99 2.16 -11.95
CA ASP A 8 18.95 2.41 -10.88
C ASP A 8 18.88 3.86 -10.39
N ASP A 9 18.51 4.79 -11.27
CA ASP A 9 18.30 6.20 -10.96
C ASP A 9 16.86 6.46 -10.49
N LEU A 10 16.71 7.38 -9.54
CA LEU A 10 15.39 7.84 -9.13
C LEU A 10 14.77 8.69 -10.23
N LEU A 11 13.49 8.42 -10.52
CA LEU A 11 12.69 9.29 -11.38
C LEU A 11 12.47 10.64 -10.71
N ALA A 12 12.17 10.65 -9.40
CA ALA A 12 11.97 11.87 -8.62
C ALA A 12 12.16 11.62 -7.12
N GLU A 13 12.17 12.71 -6.34
CA GLU A 13 12.03 12.68 -4.88
C GLU A 13 10.86 13.57 -4.44
N ILE A 14 9.92 13.00 -3.68
CA ILE A 14 8.84 13.75 -3.06
C ILE A 14 9.25 14.12 -1.64
N ARG A 15 9.16 15.40 -1.26
CA ARG A 15 9.45 15.82 0.11
C ARG A 15 8.22 15.64 1.01
N PHE A 16 8.44 15.14 2.22
CA PHE A 16 7.37 14.99 3.21
C PHE A 16 7.88 15.26 4.63
N LEU A 17 6.95 15.51 5.55
CA LEU A 17 7.25 15.70 6.96
C LEU A 17 7.13 14.39 7.73
N ASN A 18 8.17 14.08 8.49
CA ASN A 18 8.23 12.97 9.43
C ASN A 18 8.44 13.48 10.86
N ALA A 19 8.17 12.64 11.85
CA ALA A 19 8.44 12.95 13.25
C ALA A 19 9.95 13.02 13.52
N GLY A 20 10.35 14.13 14.14
CA GLY A 20 11.71 14.41 14.55
C GLY A 20 12.11 13.69 15.83
N ARG A 21 13.37 13.90 16.26
CA ARG A 21 13.95 13.20 17.43
C ARG A 21 13.43 13.68 18.79
N SER A 22 12.77 14.83 18.83
CA SER A 22 12.24 15.45 20.05
C SER A 22 10.73 15.61 19.94
N PRO A 23 9.96 15.56 21.05
CA PRO A 23 8.52 15.77 21.02
C PRO A 23 8.14 17.07 20.33
N GLY A 24 7.28 16.99 19.31
CA GLY A 24 6.81 18.14 18.52
C GLY A 24 7.82 18.67 17.48
N ALA A 25 9.01 18.08 17.36
CA ALA A 25 9.92 18.37 16.26
C ALA A 25 9.53 17.54 15.03
N TYR A 26 9.81 18.07 13.83
CA TYR A 26 9.64 17.36 12.57
C TYR A 26 10.90 17.45 11.71
N THR A 27 11.08 16.47 10.84
CA THR A 27 12.11 16.44 9.80
C THR A 27 11.44 16.45 8.43
N GLU A 28 12.09 17.06 7.44
CA GLU A 28 11.70 16.92 6.04
C GLU A 28 12.57 15.83 5.42
N GLU A 29 11.94 14.78 4.90
CA GLU A 29 12.61 13.58 4.38
C GLU A 29 12.24 13.39 2.90
N PRO A 30 13.16 12.87 2.05
CA PRO A 30 12.84 12.45 0.70
C PRO A 30 12.09 11.12 0.70
N LEU A 31 11.04 11.03 -0.10
CA LEU A 31 10.41 9.79 -0.53
C LEU A 31 10.89 9.50 -1.96
N PRO A 32 11.71 8.46 -2.17
CA PRO A 32 12.20 8.11 -3.49
C PRO A 32 11.05 7.61 -4.39
N VAL A 33 11.07 8.06 -5.63
CA VAL A 33 10.17 7.60 -6.69
C VAL A 33 11.00 6.88 -7.74
N HIS A 34 10.76 5.58 -7.90
CA HIS A 34 11.39 4.74 -8.91
C HIS A 34 10.48 4.60 -10.13
N TRP A 35 11.08 4.26 -11.26
CA TRP A 35 10.39 3.88 -12.48
C TRP A 35 10.90 2.52 -12.96
N GLY A 36 10.02 1.72 -13.54
CA GLY A 36 10.36 0.45 -14.16
C GLY A 36 9.42 0.08 -15.30
N ARG A 37 9.84 -0.90 -16.10
CA ARG A 37 9.07 -1.46 -17.22
C ARG A 37 8.60 -2.86 -16.89
N VAL A 38 7.34 -3.17 -17.19
CA VAL A 38 6.78 -4.51 -17.07
C VAL A 38 6.52 -5.14 -18.43
N SER A 39 6.52 -6.47 -18.48
CA SER A 39 6.34 -7.26 -19.69
C SER A 39 4.96 -7.09 -20.32
N GLU A 40 3.96 -6.88 -19.48
CA GLU A 40 2.57 -6.76 -19.89
C GLU A 40 1.78 -5.94 -18.86
N LEU A 41 0.78 -5.22 -19.35
CA LEU A 41 -0.29 -4.63 -18.57
C LEU A 41 -1.59 -4.82 -19.36
N PRO A 42 -2.74 -4.94 -18.68
CA PRO A 42 -4.06 -4.78 -19.30
C PRO A 42 -4.14 -3.62 -20.31
N ASP A 43 -4.95 -3.76 -21.36
CA ASP A 43 -5.10 -2.69 -22.37
C ASP A 43 -5.73 -1.42 -21.81
N GLU A 44 -6.46 -1.55 -20.71
CA GLU A 44 -7.03 -0.45 -19.95
C GLU A 44 -6.00 0.34 -19.15
N LEU A 45 -4.77 -0.20 -18.99
CA LEU A 45 -3.71 0.38 -18.16
C LEU A 45 -2.46 0.76 -18.97
N ASP A 46 -1.96 1.96 -18.71
CA ASP A 46 -0.65 2.42 -19.15
C ASP A 46 0.42 2.24 -18.06
N ALA A 47 -0.01 2.23 -16.79
CA ALA A 47 0.88 2.06 -15.64
C ALA A 47 0.21 1.48 -14.39
N LEU A 48 1.05 1.00 -13.47
CA LEU A 48 0.74 0.76 -12.07
C LEU A 48 1.54 1.71 -11.17
N LEU A 49 0.85 2.32 -10.21
CA LEU A 49 1.44 3.04 -9.09
C LEU A 49 1.50 2.11 -7.87
N VAL A 50 2.70 1.77 -7.40
CA VAL A 50 2.91 0.78 -6.34
C VAL A 50 3.63 1.41 -5.15
N THR A 51 3.08 1.29 -3.94
CA THR A 51 3.67 1.95 -2.75
C THR A 51 3.27 1.32 -1.41
N ALA A 52 4.10 1.51 -0.39
CA ALA A 52 3.84 1.20 1.02
C ALA A 52 4.64 2.11 1.94
N ASP A 53 4.31 2.05 3.23
CA ASP A 53 4.98 2.77 4.32
C ASP A 53 5.18 4.26 4.01
N LEU A 54 4.06 4.96 3.86
CA LEU A 54 4.01 6.41 3.68
C LEU A 54 3.62 7.10 4.98
N GLN A 55 4.20 6.67 6.11
CA GLN A 55 3.91 7.17 7.46
C GLN A 55 4.45 8.59 7.70
N GLY A 56 3.96 9.55 6.90
CA GLY A 56 4.35 10.95 6.92
C GLY A 56 3.17 11.87 6.63
N ARG A 57 3.45 13.18 6.60
CA ARG A 57 2.48 14.21 6.21
C ARG A 57 3.02 15.06 5.07
N ALA A 58 2.12 15.62 4.27
CA ALA A 58 2.49 16.59 3.25
C ALA A 58 3.24 17.79 3.87
N THR A 59 4.11 18.44 3.10
CA THR A 59 4.78 19.65 3.59
C THR A 59 3.78 20.81 3.75
N PHE A 60 4.17 21.83 4.53
CA PHE A 60 3.37 23.05 4.66
C PHE A 60 3.14 23.74 3.31
N ARG A 61 4.13 23.69 2.41
CA ARG A 61 4.05 24.26 1.06
C ARG A 61 2.99 23.52 0.24
N ASP A 62 3.05 22.19 0.22
CA ASP A 62 2.13 21.39 -0.59
C ASP A 62 0.70 21.48 -0.05
N ALA A 63 0.55 21.46 1.26
CA ALA A 63 -0.76 21.63 1.89
C ALA A 63 -1.38 23.02 1.60
N ALA A 64 -0.57 24.07 1.47
CA ALA A 64 -1.07 25.39 1.07
C ALA A 64 -1.58 25.37 -0.39
N SER A 65 -0.85 24.72 -1.30
CA SER A 65 -1.26 24.55 -2.69
C SER A 65 -2.55 23.74 -2.82
N ILE A 66 -2.67 22.63 -2.08
CA ILE A 66 -3.88 21.77 -2.08
C ILE A 66 -5.11 22.55 -1.59
N ARG A 67 -4.97 23.40 -0.57
CA ARG A 67 -6.08 24.18 0.01
C ARG A 67 -6.62 25.29 -0.89
N GLN A 68 -5.87 25.71 -1.91
CA GLN A 68 -6.33 26.71 -2.88
C GLN A 68 -7.30 26.13 -3.92
N GLN A 69 -7.51 24.81 -3.93
CA GLN A 69 -8.46 24.17 -4.84
C GLN A 69 -9.90 24.26 -4.31
N PRO A 70 -10.89 24.70 -5.14
CA PRO A 70 -12.25 25.03 -4.70
C PRO A 70 -13.01 23.90 -3.99
N VAL A 71 -12.70 22.64 -4.30
CA VAL A 71 -13.44 21.45 -3.81
C VAL A 71 -13.01 21.01 -2.40
N LYS A 72 -11.84 21.45 -1.91
CA LYS A 72 -11.25 20.93 -0.65
C LYS A 72 -11.17 21.93 0.50
N GLN A 73 -11.68 23.14 0.31
CA GLN A 73 -11.75 24.17 1.36
C GLN A 73 -12.61 23.73 2.56
N LEU A 74 -13.56 22.79 2.36
CA LEU A 74 -14.36 22.21 3.45
C LEU A 74 -13.70 21.02 4.18
N LEU A 75 -12.85 20.24 3.50
CA LEU A 75 -12.25 19.02 4.08
C LEU A 75 -11.05 19.32 4.99
N TYR A 76 -10.31 20.40 4.72
CA TYR A 76 -9.10 20.78 5.48
C TYR A 76 -9.31 21.92 6.48
N GLN A 77 -10.54 22.12 6.98
CA GLN A 77 -10.78 22.94 8.18
C GLN A 77 -10.17 22.32 9.46
N VAL A 78 -9.55 21.14 9.34
CA VAL A 78 -8.81 20.45 10.40
C VAL A 78 -7.39 21.03 10.47
N THR A 79 -6.92 21.29 11.68
CA THR A 79 -5.61 21.87 12.00
C THR A 79 -4.40 21.03 11.57
N ALA A 80 -4.59 19.79 11.13
CA ALA A 80 -3.52 18.86 10.75
C ALA A 80 -3.24 18.88 9.24
N LEU A 81 -1.97 18.73 8.85
CA LEU A 81 -1.56 18.52 7.45
C LEU A 81 -2.10 17.18 6.94
N PRO A 82 -2.41 17.02 5.63
CA PRO A 82 -2.84 15.73 5.08
C PRO A 82 -1.82 14.61 5.35
N LEU A 83 -2.28 13.37 5.45
CA LEU A 83 -1.36 12.22 5.37
C LEU A 83 -0.63 12.24 4.02
N LEU A 84 0.59 11.73 3.98
CA LEU A 84 1.38 11.70 2.74
C LEU A 84 0.64 10.96 1.62
N GLY A 85 0.04 9.81 1.94
CA GLY A 85 -0.79 9.05 0.99
C GLY A 85 -2.04 9.81 0.48
N GLU A 86 -2.63 10.70 1.29
CA GLU A 86 -3.75 11.56 0.84
C GLU A 86 -3.31 12.65 -0.14
N ALA A 87 -2.09 13.15 0.04
CA ALA A 87 -1.49 14.17 -0.82
C ALA A 87 -0.82 13.59 -2.06
N LEU A 88 -0.46 12.30 -2.04
CA LEU A 88 0.31 11.64 -3.10
C LEU A 88 -0.24 11.86 -4.52
N PRO A 89 -1.56 11.76 -4.80
CA PRO A 89 -2.08 12.00 -6.14
C PRO A 89 -1.67 13.37 -6.71
N TRP A 90 -1.57 14.40 -5.87
CA TRP A 90 -1.19 15.75 -6.29
C TRP A 90 0.31 15.89 -6.49
N LEU A 91 1.09 15.25 -5.60
CA LEU A 91 2.55 15.25 -5.67
C LEU A 91 3.07 14.52 -6.92
N LEU A 92 2.27 13.59 -7.46
CA LEU A 92 2.58 12.86 -8.69
C LEU A 92 2.48 13.71 -9.97
N ASP A 93 1.90 14.92 -9.95
CA ASP A 93 1.84 15.78 -11.15
C ASP A 93 3.21 16.11 -11.71
N ASP A 94 4.18 16.39 -10.82
CA ASP A 94 5.55 16.65 -11.25
C ASP A 94 6.27 15.37 -11.68
N VAL A 95 6.00 14.26 -11.00
CA VAL A 95 6.54 12.94 -11.35
C VAL A 95 6.10 12.52 -12.77
N PHE A 96 4.81 12.66 -13.10
CA PHE A 96 4.31 12.32 -14.45
C PHE A 96 4.87 13.24 -15.52
N ARG A 97 5.12 14.52 -15.20
CA ARG A 97 5.80 15.45 -16.12
C ARG A 97 7.25 15.03 -16.38
N GLN A 98 7.98 14.62 -15.34
CA GLN A 98 9.35 14.13 -15.48
C GLN A 98 9.39 12.83 -16.29
N LEU A 99 8.45 11.91 -16.05
CA LEU A 99 8.31 10.68 -16.83
C LEU A 99 8.02 10.96 -18.32
N GLY A 100 7.16 11.94 -18.60
CA GLY A 100 6.90 12.41 -19.97
C GLY A 100 8.15 12.97 -20.66
N ALA A 101 9.03 13.66 -19.92
CA ALA A 101 10.31 14.11 -20.46
C ALA A 101 11.27 12.95 -20.80
N CYS A 102 11.09 11.78 -20.18
CA CYS A 102 11.78 10.53 -20.51
C CYS A 102 11.11 9.76 -21.67
N GLY A 103 10.05 10.30 -22.28
CA GLY A 103 9.36 9.71 -23.43
C GLY A 103 8.21 8.76 -23.09
N VAL A 104 7.79 8.69 -21.82
CA VAL A 104 6.65 7.89 -21.36
C VAL A 104 5.53 8.82 -20.91
N GLU A 105 4.49 8.95 -21.73
CA GLU A 105 3.38 9.85 -21.43
C GLU A 105 2.27 9.15 -20.64
N LEU A 106 2.02 9.61 -19.42
CA LEU A 106 0.85 9.22 -18.61
C LEU A 106 -0.15 10.37 -18.56
N ASN A 107 -0.90 10.54 -19.66
CA ASN A 107 -1.81 11.68 -19.85
C ASN A 107 -3.19 11.47 -19.18
N ASP A 108 -3.58 10.22 -18.91
CA ASP A 108 -4.85 9.89 -18.27
C ASP A 108 -4.65 9.02 -17.03
N ARG A 109 -4.93 9.60 -15.85
CA ARG A 109 -4.87 8.91 -14.56
C ARG A 109 -5.88 7.77 -14.45
N LYS A 110 -6.95 7.77 -15.25
CA LYS A 110 -7.92 6.67 -15.34
C LYS A 110 -7.42 5.47 -16.15
N ARG A 111 -6.18 5.55 -16.63
CA ARG A 111 -5.39 4.44 -17.18
C ARG A 111 -4.24 4.01 -16.25
N VAL A 112 -4.30 4.39 -14.98
CA VAL A 112 -3.33 3.96 -13.97
C VAL A 112 -4.05 3.23 -12.84
N GLY A 113 -3.61 2.00 -12.56
CA GLY A 113 -4.03 1.22 -11.39
C GLY A 113 -3.12 1.49 -10.20
N VAL A 114 -3.63 1.37 -8.97
CA VAL A 114 -2.85 1.61 -7.75
C VAL A 114 -2.79 0.36 -6.89
N ILE A 115 -1.58 0.00 -6.45
CA ILE A 115 -1.31 -1.11 -5.53
C ILE A 115 -0.78 -0.57 -4.20
N LEU A 116 -1.47 -0.89 -3.10
CA LEU A 116 -1.13 -0.43 -1.75
C LEU A 116 -0.69 -1.60 -0.86
N ALA A 117 0.55 -1.58 -0.39
CA ALA A 117 1.10 -2.60 0.52
C ALA A 117 1.20 -2.13 1.98
N GLY A 118 0.31 -1.22 2.40
CA GLY A 118 0.04 -0.90 3.81
C GLY A 118 0.93 0.17 4.46
N ASP A 119 0.55 0.53 5.69
CA ASP A 119 1.18 1.49 6.60
C ASP A 119 1.20 2.94 6.09
N PHE A 120 0.03 3.57 6.01
CA PHE A 120 -0.11 4.95 5.53
C PHE A 120 -0.33 5.96 6.67
N TYR A 121 -0.50 5.49 7.91
CA TYR A 121 -0.86 6.36 9.03
C TYR A 121 0.34 6.90 9.81
N THR A 122 0.27 8.19 10.13
CA THR A 122 1.12 8.80 11.18
C THR A 122 0.28 9.74 12.06
N VAL A 123 0.75 10.04 13.28
CA VAL A 123 0.01 10.89 14.21
C VAL A 123 -0.16 12.34 13.72
N PRO A 124 -1.26 13.04 14.05
CA PRO A 124 -1.56 14.40 13.57
C PRO A 124 -0.48 15.45 13.81
N ASP A 125 0.16 15.39 14.96
CA ASP A 125 1.11 16.39 15.44
C ASP A 125 2.57 16.00 15.18
N LEU A 126 2.82 14.87 14.51
CA LEU A 126 4.16 14.30 14.31
C LEU A 126 4.97 14.18 15.60
N SER A 127 4.31 14.02 16.75
CA SER A 127 4.97 13.94 18.06
C SER A 127 5.79 12.67 18.27
N LYS A 128 5.54 11.63 17.45
CA LYS A 128 6.28 10.37 17.43
C LYS A 128 6.28 9.78 16.02
N ARG A 129 7.28 8.93 15.74
CA ARG A 129 7.32 8.13 14.51
C ARG A 129 6.23 7.06 14.53
N GLY A 130 5.58 6.88 13.38
CA GLY A 130 4.47 5.98 13.19
C GLY A 130 3.25 6.30 14.07
N GLY A 131 2.35 5.33 14.19
CA GLY A 131 1.10 5.46 14.93
C GLY A 131 0.09 4.46 14.40
N THR A 132 -1.07 4.33 15.02
CA THR A 132 -2.14 3.49 14.46
C THR A 132 -3.38 4.34 14.32
N GLY A 133 -4.01 4.33 13.15
CA GLY A 133 -5.14 5.23 12.90
C GLY A 133 -5.72 5.12 11.50
N ASP A 134 -6.77 5.92 11.29
CA ASP A 134 -7.63 5.85 10.11
C ASP A 134 -6.90 6.25 8.82
N VAL A 135 -6.91 5.36 7.82
CA VAL A 135 -6.34 5.58 6.48
C VAL A 135 -7.39 5.58 5.37
N THR A 136 -8.68 5.59 5.72
CA THR A 136 -9.80 5.66 4.76
C THR A 136 -9.62 6.82 3.77
N GLY A 137 -9.09 7.96 4.25
CA GLY A 137 -8.81 9.14 3.42
C GLY A 137 -7.73 8.91 2.35
N VAL A 138 -6.70 8.09 2.64
CA VAL A 138 -5.63 7.75 1.69
C VAL A 138 -6.20 6.96 0.52
N TRP A 139 -6.94 5.89 0.83
CA TRP A 139 -7.59 5.05 -0.17
C TRP A 139 -8.59 5.85 -1.02
N THR A 140 -9.37 6.72 -0.38
CA THR A 140 -10.33 7.58 -1.08
C THR A 140 -9.64 8.54 -2.04
N ALA A 141 -8.59 9.25 -1.58
CA ALA A 141 -7.88 10.22 -2.39
C ALA A 141 -7.24 9.61 -3.65
N LEU A 142 -6.73 8.38 -3.54
CA LEU A 142 -6.18 7.65 -4.68
C LEU A 142 -7.30 7.16 -5.62
N ALA A 143 -8.37 6.58 -5.08
CA ALA A 143 -9.48 6.05 -5.87
C ALA A 143 -10.24 7.13 -6.65
N ASP A 144 -10.32 8.35 -6.12
CA ASP A 144 -10.92 9.50 -6.80
C ASP A 144 -10.14 9.87 -8.09
N GLU A 145 -8.82 9.71 -8.08
CA GLU A 145 -7.92 10.18 -9.13
C GLU A 145 -7.60 9.08 -10.14
N PHE A 146 -7.42 7.85 -9.68
CA PHE A 146 -6.93 6.72 -10.47
C PHE A 146 -8.06 5.79 -10.95
N ARG A 147 -7.72 4.81 -11.79
CA ARG A 147 -8.69 3.87 -12.35
C ARG A 147 -9.35 3.04 -11.26
N TRP A 148 -8.50 2.39 -10.47
CA TRP A 148 -8.86 1.59 -9.32
C TRP A 148 -7.70 1.56 -8.34
N VAL A 149 -7.99 1.19 -7.09
CA VAL A 149 -7.02 0.96 -6.03
C VAL A 149 -7.24 -0.46 -5.53
N ALA A 150 -6.19 -1.27 -5.43
CA ALA A 150 -6.23 -2.57 -4.78
C ALA A 150 -5.09 -2.68 -3.78
N GLY A 151 -5.27 -3.41 -2.69
CA GLY A 151 -4.17 -3.57 -1.74
C GLY A 151 -4.58 -4.15 -0.41
N VAL A 152 -3.66 -4.03 0.53
CA VAL A 152 -3.75 -4.60 1.87
C VAL A 152 -3.49 -3.52 2.93
N ALA A 153 -3.93 -3.78 4.16
CA ALA A 153 -3.54 -2.96 5.29
C ALA A 153 -2.23 -3.42 5.88
N GLY A 154 -1.44 -2.45 6.35
CA GLY A 154 -0.34 -2.70 7.26
C GLY A 154 -0.81 -2.78 8.71
N ASN A 155 0.13 -2.99 9.62
CA ASN A 155 -0.19 -3.13 11.04
C ASN A 155 -0.46 -1.81 11.76
N HIS A 156 -0.40 -0.68 11.04
CA HIS A 156 -0.69 0.65 11.53
C HIS A 156 -1.99 1.25 10.97
N ASP A 157 -2.59 0.58 9.98
CA ASP A 157 -3.78 1.06 9.31
C ASP A 157 -5.04 0.63 10.07
N LEU A 158 -5.93 1.60 10.31
CA LEU A 158 -7.31 1.37 10.69
C LEU A 158 -8.23 1.92 9.59
N PHE A 159 -9.45 1.43 9.55
CA PHE A 159 -10.50 1.99 8.70
C PHE A 159 -11.66 2.47 9.56
N ARG A 160 -12.38 3.48 9.08
CA ARG A 160 -13.62 3.90 9.75
C ARG A 160 -14.59 2.72 9.76
N SER A 161 -14.97 2.30 10.97
CA SER A 161 -16.16 1.47 11.12
C SER A 161 -17.37 2.31 10.73
N SER A 162 -18.35 1.70 10.07
CA SER A 162 -19.63 2.32 9.78
C SER A 162 -20.38 2.56 11.10
N SER A 163 -20.12 3.71 11.74
CA SER A 163 -20.84 4.16 12.93
C SER A 163 -21.14 5.66 12.86
N ALA A 164 -22.11 6.00 12.03
CA ALA A 164 -22.88 7.24 12.15
C ALA A 164 -24.37 6.89 12.29
N SER A 165 -24.76 6.29 13.42
CA SER A 165 -26.03 6.56 14.13
C SER A 165 -26.23 5.62 15.33
N SER A 166 -26.38 6.25 16.50
CA SER A 166 -27.14 5.84 17.70
C SER A 166 -26.86 4.50 18.40
N SER A 167 -26.60 4.64 19.71
CA SER A 167 -26.98 3.78 20.83
C SER A 167 -27.92 2.58 20.60
N SER A 168 -27.60 1.51 21.34
CA SER A 168 -28.46 0.45 21.91
C SER A 168 -28.53 -0.92 21.21
N SER A 169 -28.09 -1.91 21.99
CA SER A 169 -28.54 -3.29 22.16
C SER A 169 -29.00 -4.15 20.96
N ALA A 170 -28.28 -5.26 20.83
CA ALA A 170 -28.78 -6.61 20.56
C ALA A 170 -29.40 -6.90 19.18
N GLY A 171 -28.58 -7.49 18.32
CA GLY A 171 -29.02 -8.30 17.18
C GLY A 171 -27.95 -9.34 16.85
N ARG A 172 -27.98 -10.49 17.53
CA ARG A 172 -27.15 -11.66 17.18
C ARG A 172 -27.59 -12.15 15.79
N SER A 173 -26.73 -12.02 14.80
CA SER A 173 -26.82 -12.76 13.53
C SER A 173 -25.62 -13.70 13.42
N ALA A 174 -25.85 -14.83 12.76
CA ALA A 174 -25.10 -16.09 12.74
C ALA A 174 -23.58 -15.96 12.90
N ARG A 175 -23.06 -16.50 14.01
CA ARG A 175 -21.64 -16.76 14.22
C ARG A 175 -21.28 -18.02 13.43
N ASN A 176 -20.58 -17.88 12.32
CA ASN A 176 -19.86 -18.98 11.70
C ASN A 176 -18.65 -19.32 12.61
N GLU A 177 -18.34 -20.61 12.75
CA GLU A 177 -17.24 -21.13 13.60
C GLU A 177 -15.83 -20.66 13.19
N PHE A 178 -15.70 -19.82 12.16
CA PHE A 178 -14.48 -19.12 11.74
C PHE A 178 -14.09 -17.90 12.60
N GLY A 179 -14.93 -17.48 13.56
CA GLY A 179 -14.75 -16.27 14.37
C GLY A 179 -13.68 -16.33 15.48
N ARG A 180 -12.67 -17.20 15.38
CA ARG A 180 -11.49 -17.22 16.27
C ARG A 180 -10.18 -16.87 15.57
N ARG A 181 -10.21 -16.50 14.30
CA ARG A 181 -9.06 -15.91 13.61
C ARG A 181 -9.05 -14.41 13.92
N GLY A 182 -7.87 -13.85 14.22
CA GLY A 182 -7.68 -12.52 14.82
C GLY A 182 -8.58 -11.43 14.23
N ASN A 183 -9.02 -10.50 15.08
CA ASN A 183 -9.90 -9.40 14.73
C ASN A 183 -9.21 -8.47 13.70
N MET A 184 -9.30 -8.81 12.42
CA MET A 184 -8.89 -7.94 11.33
C MET A 184 -9.99 -6.90 11.14
N ASP A 185 -9.65 -5.62 11.35
CA ASP A 185 -10.56 -4.50 11.17
C ASP A 185 -10.72 -4.27 9.65
N ARG A 186 -11.48 -5.14 8.99
CA ARG A 186 -11.89 -4.90 7.60
C ARG A 186 -12.67 -3.59 7.51
N PRO A 187 -12.48 -2.78 6.45
CA PRO A 187 -13.32 -1.62 6.22
C PRO A 187 -14.79 -2.04 6.13
N ALA A 188 -15.69 -1.21 6.66
CA ALA A 188 -17.12 -1.44 6.48
C ALA A 188 -17.47 -1.41 4.98
N ALA A 189 -18.55 -2.10 4.60
CA ALA A 189 -18.92 -2.32 3.18
C ALA A 189 -19.03 -1.05 2.31
N ASN A 190 -19.22 0.12 2.91
CA ASN A 190 -19.31 1.42 2.23
C ASN A 190 -18.29 2.44 2.73
N ALA A 191 -17.24 2.00 3.44
CA ALA A 191 -16.20 2.89 3.96
C ALA A 191 -15.23 3.35 2.85
N LEU A 192 -15.06 2.55 1.80
CA LEU A 192 -14.18 2.84 0.66
C LEU A 192 -15.00 3.11 -0.61
N PRO A 193 -14.47 3.89 -1.57
CA PRO A 193 -15.08 4.06 -2.90
C PRO A 193 -15.26 2.72 -3.64
N ALA A 194 -16.18 2.67 -4.60
CA ALA A 194 -16.53 1.44 -5.32
C ALA A 194 -15.37 0.84 -6.15
N ASN A 195 -14.41 1.67 -6.55
CA ASN A 195 -13.20 1.27 -7.27
C ASN A 195 -11.97 1.08 -6.34
N ALA A 196 -12.20 0.95 -5.03
CA ALA A 196 -11.18 0.63 -4.05
C ALA A 196 -11.42 -0.77 -3.45
N HIS A 197 -10.44 -1.65 -3.62
CA HIS A 197 -10.51 -3.09 -3.36
C HIS A 197 -9.56 -3.46 -2.23
N TYR A 198 -10.08 -3.53 -1.01
CA TYR A 198 -9.33 -4.02 0.14
C TYR A 198 -9.28 -5.55 0.13
N LEU A 199 -8.07 -6.12 0.24
CA LEU A 199 -7.82 -7.56 0.17
C LEU A 199 -7.26 -8.08 1.50
N ASP A 200 -7.79 -9.21 1.96
CA ASP A 200 -7.29 -9.89 3.15
C ASP A 200 -7.63 -11.38 3.14
N GLY A 201 -6.82 -12.18 2.45
CA GLY A 201 -7.08 -13.58 2.18
C GLY A 201 -8.06 -13.80 1.02
N ASP A 202 -8.20 -12.82 0.13
CA ASP A 202 -9.14 -12.84 -1.00
C ASP A 202 -8.45 -12.39 -2.30
N HIS A 203 -9.10 -12.66 -3.45
CA HIS A 203 -8.71 -12.25 -4.80
C HIS A 203 -9.67 -11.20 -5.38
N VAL A 204 -9.19 -10.42 -6.34
CA VAL A 204 -10.01 -9.57 -7.21
C VAL A 204 -9.49 -9.61 -8.65
N LEU A 205 -10.40 -9.61 -9.62
CA LEU A 205 -10.08 -9.49 -11.05
C LEU A 205 -10.37 -8.05 -11.51
N LEU A 206 -9.33 -7.33 -11.92
CA LEU A 206 -9.41 -5.93 -12.38
C LEU A 206 -8.76 -5.79 -13.75
N ASP A 207 -9.52 -5.42 -14.78
CA ASP A 207 -9.03 -5.27 -16.16
C ASP A 207 -8.20 -6.47 -16.64
N SER A 208 -8.64 -7.70 -16.38
CA SER A 208 -7.89 -8.95 -16.66
C SER A 208 -6.68 -9.26 -15.75
N LEU A 209 -6.31 -8.38 -14.81
CA LEU A 209 -5.29 -8.66 -13.80
C LEU A 209 -5.92 -9.32 -12.56
N THR A 210 -5.47 -10.53 -12.23
CA THR A 210 -5.87 -11.23 -11.00
C THR A 210 -4.95 -10.84 -9.86
N ILE A 211 -5.50 -10.15 -8.86
CA ILE A 211 -4.75 -9.61 -7.72
C ILE A 211 -5.19 -10.34 -6.45
N ALA A 212 -4.23 -10.98 -5.79
CA ALA A 212 -4.39 -11.58 -4.47
C ALA A 212 -3.88 -10.62 -3.39
N GLY A 213 -4.41 -10.68 -2.16
CA GLY A 213 -3.81 -9.92 -1.08
C GLY A 213 -4.03 -10.49 0.32
N LEU A 214 -3.01 -10.36 1.17
CA LEU A 214 -3.05 -10.73 2.59
C LEU A 214 -2.61 -9.55 3.46
N SER A 215 -3.51 -9.08 4.33
CA SER A 215 -3.27 -7.91 5.18
C SER A 215 -2.53 -8.26 6.47
N GLY A 216 -1.91 -7.25 7.09
CA GLY A 216 -1.29 -7.35 8.41
C GLY A 216 0.05 -8.09 8.43
N ILE A 217 0.47 -8.44 9.64
CA ILE A 217 1.75 -9.13 9.91
C ILE A 217 1.56 -10.29 10.90
N ILE A 218 2.57 -11.12 11.04
CA ILE A 218 2.70 -12.10 12.10
C ILE A 218 3.00 -11.39 13.42
N GLY A 219 2.27 -11.76 14.47
CA GLY A 219 2.51 -11.26 15.82
C GLY A 219 1.31 -11.45 16.74
N LYS A 220 1.29 -10.68 17.83
CA LYS A 220 0.26 -10.85 18.88
C LYS A 220 -1.14 -10.47 18.37
N PRO A 221 -2.13 -11.39 18.35
CA PRO A 221 -3.47 -11.12 17.79
C PRO A 221 -4.30 -10.07 18.51
N SER A 222 -3.90 -9.72 19.74
CA SER A 222 -4.53 -8.65 20.50
C SER A 222 -4.14 -7.24 20.00
N ARG A 223 -3.29 -7.14 18.97
CA ARG A 223 -2.87 -5.89 18.36
C ARG A 223 -3.45 -5.79 16.95
N VAL A 224 -3.64 -4.56 16.49
CA VAL A 224 -4.19 -4.23 15.17
C VAL A 224 -3.42 -4.95 14.07
N HIS A 225 -4.17 -5.61 13.18
CA HIS A 225 -3.72 -6.38 12.02
C HIS A 225 -2.51 -7.25 12.28
N ARG A 226 -2.58 -8.06 13.34
CA ARG A 226 -1.61 -9.10 13.64
C ARG A 226 -2.27 -10.46 13.75
N ARG A 227 -1.70 -11.47 13.12
CA ARG A 227 -2.13 -12.87 13.20
C ARG A 227 -1.08 -13.72 13.91
N GLU A 228 -1.52 -14.79 14.54
CA GLU A 228 -0.58 -15.83 14.97
C GLU A 228 0.12 -16.41 13.75
N HIS A 229 1.37 -16.82 13.95
CA HIS A 229 2.25 -17.32 12.90
C HIS A 229 1.58 -18.38 12.02
N ASP A 230 1.10 -19.47 12.63
CA ASP A 230 0.52 -20.60 11.88
C ASP A 230 -0.75 -20.21 11.14
N HIS A 231 -1.60 -19.35 11.73
CA HIS A 231 -2.79 -18.85 11.06
C HIS A 231 -2.46 -17.95 9.85
N TYR A 232 -1.40 -17.13 9.94
CA TYR A 232 -0.96 -16.32 8.81
C TYR A 232 -0.47 -17.20 7.66
N LEU A 233 0.37 -18.20 7.95
CA LEU A 233 0.87 -19.15 6.95
C LEU A 233 -0.26 -20.00 6.34
N GLU A 234 -1.25 -20.43 7.13
CA GLU A 234 -2.44 -21.11 6.62
C GLU A 234 -3.29 -20.22 5.70
N ASP A 235 -3.46 -18.94 6.04
CA ASP A 235 -4.19 -17.97 5.21
C ASP A 235 -3.43 -17.72 3.90
N LEU A 236 -2.11 -17.56 3.96
CA LEU A 236 -1.25 -17.40 2.78
C LEU A 236 -1.28 -18.65 1.89
N SER A 237 -1.13 -19.84 2.47
CA SER A 237 -1.17 -21.10 1.71
C SER A 237 -2.49 -21.27 0.96
N ARG A 238 -3.63 -20.96 1.60
CA ARG A 238 -4.94 -21.00 0.94
C ARG A 238 -5.07 -19.96 -0.17
N LEU A 239 -4.49 -18.79 0.02
CA LEU A 239 -4.49 -17.74 -1.01
C LEU A 239 -3.69 -18.18 -2.24
N LEU A 240 -2.59 -18.92 -2.03
CA LEU A 240 -1.71 -19.43 -3.09
C LEU A 240 -2.23 -20.69 -3.80
N ASP A 241 -3.33 -21.29 -3.35
CA ASP A 241 -3.98 -22.43 -4.03
C ASP A 241 -4.60 -22.01 -5.37
N GLU A 242 -4.90 -20.73 -5.54
CA GLU A 242 -5.38 -20.14 -6.79
C GLU A 242 -4.27 -19.27 -7.43
N PRO A 243 -4.04 -19.37 -8.75
CA PRO A 243 -3.03 -18.55 -9.41
C PRO A 243 -3.47 -17.08 -9.45
N CYS A 244 -2.50 -16.17 -9.27
CA CYS A 244 -2.68 -14.74 -9.43
C CYS A 244 -1.53 -14.13 -10.24
N ASP A 245 -1.78 -12.97 -10.86
CA ASP A 245 -0.74 -12.21 -11.57
C ASP A 245 0.09 -11.37 -10.59
N LEU A 246 -0.56 -10.89 -9.53
CA LEU A 246 0.03 -10.04 -8.51
C LEU A 246 -0.44 -10.46 -7.11
N LEU A 247 0.50 -10.71 -6.20
CA LEU A 247 0.24 -10.90 -4.77
C LEU A 247 0.69 -9.67 -3.98
N VAL A 248 -0.23 -9.04 -3.25
CA VAL A 248 0.08 -7.94 -2.32
C VAL A 248 0.13 -8.46 -0.90
N MET A 249 1.21 -8.16 -0.17
CA MET A 249 1.30 -8.46 1.26
C MET A 249 2.02 -7.35 1.99
N HIS A 250 1.70 -7.10 3.26
CA HIS A 250 2.45 -6.10 4.01
C HIS A 250 3.76 -6.70 4.54
N GLU A 251 3.68 -7.79 5.30
CA GLU A 251 4.83 -8.61 5.67
C GLU A 251 5.08 -9.70 4.63
N GLY A 252 6.33 -9.80 4.17
CA GLY A 252 6.71 -10.68 3.07
C GLY A 252 7.97 -11.51 3.35
N PRO A 253 8.51 -12.17 2.31
CA PRO A 253 9.60 -13.11 2.45
C PRO A 253 10.90 -12.41 2.85
N ASN A 254 11.82 -13.15 3.46
CA ASN A 254 13.23 -12.77 3.48
C ASN A 254 13.88 -13.05 2.11
N HIS A 255 15.15 -12.67 1.95
CA HIS A 255 15.97 -13.16 0.84
C HIS A 255 17.45 -13.04 1.19
N GLN A 256 18.29 -13.95 0.70
CA GLN A 256 19.74 -13.84 0.85
C GLN A 256 20.34 -13.25 -0.42
N SER A 257 20.80 -12.00 -0.35
CA SER A 257 21.45 -11.32 -1.48
C SER A 257 22.99 -11.41 -1.38
N ALA A 258 23.66 -11.02 -2.47
CA ALA A 258 25.12 -10.90 -2.50
C ALA A 258 25.68 -9.85 -1.52
N THR A 259 24.87 -8.86 -1.13
CA THR A 259 25.26 -7.75 -0.25
C THR A 259 24.80 -7.93 1.20
N GLY A 260 24.03 -8.99 1.50
CA GLY A 260 23.57 -9.32 2.85
C GLY A 260 22.21 -10.02 2.86
N SER A 261 21.66 -10.23 4.05
CA SER A 261 20.31 -10.75 4.20
C SER A 261 19.30 -9.60 4.10
N LEU A 262 18.27 -9.76 3.28
CA LEU A 262 17.12 -8.89 3.17
C LEU A 262 16.03 -9.39 4.14
N GLN A 263 15.60 -8.52 5.03
CA GLN A 263 14.73 -8.87 6.16
C GLN A 263 13.32 -9.31 5.71
N GLY A 264 12.81 -10.37 6.31
CA GLY A 264 11.45 -10.88 6.15
C GLY A 264 11.30 -12.23 6.85
N ILE A 265 10.28 -13.00 6.49
CA ILE A 265 10.00 -14.32 7.08
C ILE A 265 10.42 -15.42 6.11
N GLU A 266 11.18 -16.41 6.61
CA GLU A 266 11.69 -17.51 5.79
C GLU A 266 10.58 -18.46 5.35
N GLU A 267 9.65 -18.79 6.24
CA GLU A 267 8.52 -19.66 5.98
C GLU A 267 7.56 -19.06 4.94
N ILE A 268 7.44 -17.71 4.89
CA ILE A 268 6.71 -17.03 3.81
C ILE A 268 7.43 -17.25 2.48
N ARG A 269 8.77 -17.11 2.44
CA ARG A 269 9.57 -17.36 1.23
C ARG A 269 9.38 -18.79 0.72
N GLU A 270 9.48 -19.77 1.61
CA GLU A 270 9.32 -21.19 1.26
C GLU A 270 7.93 -21.49 0.67
N LEU A 271 6.86 -20.94 1.24
CA LEU A 271 5.51 -21.09 0.68
C LEU A 271 5.37 -20.46 -0.71
N LEU A 272 5.95 -19.26 -0.90
CA LEU A 272 5.92 -18.57 -2.19
C LEU A 272 6.69 -19.33 -3.26
N GLU A 273 7.84 -19.93 -2.92
CA GLU A 273 8.66 -20.75 -3.83
C GLU A 273 7.98 -22.06 -4.25
N LEU A 274 7.00 -22.55 -3.48
CA LEU A 274 6.20 -23.73 -3.83
C LEU A 274 4.98 -23.40 -4.72
N ALA A 275 4.58 -22.13 -4.79
CA ALA A 275 3.43 -21.68 -5.53
C ALA A 275 3.73 -21.39 -7.02
N ALA A 276 2.68 -21.12 -7.79
CA ALA A 276 2.82 -20.62 -9.15
C ALA A 276 3.54 -19.25 -9.17
N PRO A 277 4.41 -18.98 -10.15
CA PRO A 277 5.18 -17.74 -10.18
C PRO A 277 4.27 -16.52 -10.40
N CYS A 278 4.47 -15.45 -9.63
CA CYS A 278 3.75 -14.19 -9.77
C CYS A 278 4.63 -12.98 -9.40
N LEU A 279 4.14 -11.76 -9.65
CA LEU A 279 4.75 -10.56 -9.07
C LEU A 279 4.24 -10.37 -7.64
N ILE A 280 5.16 -10.24 -6.68
CA ILE A 280 4.85 -10.05 -5.27
C ILE A 280 5.22 -8.63 -4.88
N VAL A 281 4.27 -7.87 -4.34
CA VAL A 281 4.49 -6.51 -3.81
C VAL A 281 4.45 -6.56 -2.29
N ARG A 282 5.48 -5.99 -1.64
CA ARG A 282 5.55 -5.94 -0.17
C ARG A 282 6.03 -4.63 0.45
N GLY A 283 5.69 -4.44 1.73
CA GLY A 283 6.16 -3.32 2.58
C GLY A 283 6.86 -3.82 3.86
N HIS A 284 6.61 -3.14 4.98
CA HIS A 284 6.98 -3.45 6.37
C HIS A 284 8.47 -3.35 6.76
N CYS A 285 9.39 -3.78 5.89
CA CYS A 285 10.82 -3.69 6.16
C CYS A 285 11.57 -3.23 4.92
N HIS A 286 12.17 -2.06 5.03
CA HIS A 286 12.94 -1.46 3.95
C HIS A 286 14.08 -2.34 3.46
N TRP A 287 14.14 -2.54 2.14
CA TRP A 287 15.26 -3.19 1.46
C TRP A 287 16.07 -2.19 0.64
N PRO A 288 17.41 -2.18 0.76
CA PRO A 288 18.25 -1.36 -0.13
C PRO A 288 18.10 -1.75 -1.60
N THR A 289 17.96 -3.05 -1.88
CA THR A 289 17.66 -3.60 -3.21
C THR A 289 16.16 -3.88 -3.29
N PRO A 290 15.39 -3.08 -4.06
CA PRO A 290 13.93 -3.15 -4.05
C PRO A 290 13.37 -4.35 -4.83
N LEU A 291 14.11 -4.95 -5.75
CA LEU A 291 13.65 -6.04 -6.59
C LEU A 291 14.59 -7.25 -6.48
N ILE A 292 14.02 -8.41 -6.20
CA ILE A 292 14.71 -9.70 -6.25
C ILE A 292 13.84 -10.73 -6.95
N THR A 293 14.45 -11.84 -7.36
CA THR A 293 13.75 -13.00 -7.94
C THR A 293 13.95 -14.20 -7.02
N LEU A 294 12.86 -14.91 -6.71
CA LEU A 294 12.86 -16.15 -5.94
C LEU A 294 13.17 -17.36 -6.84
N ASP A 295 13.41 -18.52 -6.23
CA ASP A 295 13.81 -19.74 -6.94
C ASP A 295 12.73 -20.25 -7.94
N ASN A 296 11.46 -19.97 -7.68
CA ASN A 296 10.37 -20.30 -8.60
C ASN A 296 10.15 -19.25 -9.71
N ALA A 297 11.05 -18.28 -9.86
CA ALA A 297 10.94 -17.14 -10.79
C ALA A 297 9.90 -16.07 -10.41
N SER A 298 9.26 -16.16 -9.23
CA SER A 298 8.48 -15.01 -8.73
C SER A 298 9.40 -13.82 -8.48
N GLN A 299 8.93 -12.62 -8.80
CA GLN A 299 9.64 -11.40 -8.47
C GLN A 299 9.06 -10.77 -7.21
N VAL A 300 9.91 -10.29 -6.30
CA VAL A 300 9.48 -9.57 -5.09
C VAL A 300 9.92 -8.12 -5.21
N LEU A 301 8.95 -7.23 -5.36
CA LEU A 301 9.11 -5.78 -5.33
C LEU A 301 8.79 -5.25 -3.92
N ASN A 302 9.83 -4.84 -3.20
CA ASN A 302 9.73 -4.15 -1.92
C ASN A 302 9.54 -2.65 -2.14
N VAL A 303 8.38 -2.16 -1.72
CA VAL A 303 7.95 -0.76 -1.86
C VAL A 303 7.88 -0.02 -0.52
N ASP A 304 8.54 -0.53 0.51
CA ASP A 304 8.61 0.08 1.83
C ASP A 304 9.37 1.41 1.80
N GLY A 305 8.66 2.50 2.11
CA GLY A 305 9.20 3.87 2.11
C GLY A 305 9.54 4.39 0.73
N ARG A 306 8.82 3.97 -0.32
CA ARG A 306 9.02 4.45 -1.70
C ARG A 306 7.76 4.37 -2.55
N VAL A 307 7.83 5.01 -3.71
CA VAL A 307 6.84 4.89 -4.79
C VAL A 307 7.52 4.27 -5.99
N VAL A 308 6.85 3.35 -6.67
CA VAL A 308 7.32 2.76 -7.93
C VAL A 308 6.25 2.95 -9.00
N LEU A 309 6.62 3.54 -10.13
CA LEU A 309 5.79 3.59 -11.34
C LEU A 309 6.24 2.51 -12.31
N LEU A 310 5.37 1.52 -12.53
CA LEU A 310 5.60 0.44 -13.49
C LEU A 310 4.80 0.73 -14.76
N THR A 311 5.48 0.86 -15.89
CA THR A 311 4.87 1.18 -17.19
C THR A 311 5.07 0.03 -18.17
N ARG A 312 4.29 0.01 -19.25
CA ARG A 312 4.50 -0.91 -20.39
C ARG A 312 5.84 -0.67 -21.12
#